data_AF-A0A7K8V9Z8-F1
#
_entry.id   AF-A0A7K8V9Z8-F1
#
_cell.length_a   1.000
_cell.length_b   1.000
_cell.length_c   1.000
_cell.angle_alpha   90.00
_cell.angle_beta   90.00
_cell.angle_gamma   90.00
#
_symmetry.space_group_name_H-M   'P 1'
#
loop_
_entity.id
_entity.type
_entity.pdbx_description
1 polymer ?
#
loop_
_entity_poly.entity_id
_entity_poly.type
_entity_poly.pdbx_seq_one_letter_code
_entity_poly.pdbx_strand_id
1 'polypeptide(L)'
;MVQLHSYVPASSTPQKLANWGHLNRKVLRKLNFSVPAEVMRQVVQCQPGAVEQVLLLLRQKIEEKQKQNKALPGPGQEAGVRAALGEVSYLETGRAPA
;
A
#
# COMPACT_ATOMS: atom_id res chain seq x y z
N MET A 1 4.95 -4.76 -10.39
CA MET A 1 5.22 -6.20 -10.20
C MET A 1 6.67 -6.40 -9.76
N VAL A 2 6.94 -7.31 -8.81
CA VAL A 2 8.32 -7.65 -8.39
C VAL A 2 8.84 -8.74 -9.33
N GLN A 3 10.00 -8.54 -9.95
CA GLN A 3 10.60 -9.52 -10.86
C GLN A 3 11.43 -10.53 -10.06
N LEU A 4 10.89 -11.74 -9.88
CA LEU A 4 11.52 -12.78 -9.08
C LEU A 4 12.79 -13.37 -9.73
N HIS A 5 12.95 -13.28 -11.05
CA HIS A 5 14.15 -13.78 -11.74
C HIS A 5 15.45 -13.08 -11.32
N SER A 6 15.37 -11.94 -10.60
CA SER A 6 16.54 -11.20 -10.12
C SER A 6 17.05 -11.68 -8.77
N TYR A 7 16.38 -12.65 -8.15
CA TYR A 7 16.71 -13.20 -6.84
C TYR A 7 17.01 -14.69 -6.98
N VAL A 8 18.23 -15.00 -7.37
CA VAL A 8 18.69 -16.39 -7.43
C VAL A 8 18.75 -16.93 -5.99
N PRO A 9 18.09 -18.07 -5.69
CA PRO A 9 18.23 -18.73 -4.40
C PRO A 9 19.72 -19.05 -4.18
N ALA A 10 20.29 -18.53 -3.10
CA ALA A 10 21.70 -18.69 -2.82
C ALA A 10 21.94 -19.04 -1.36
N SER A 11 22.78 -20.04 -1.12
CA SER A 11 23.27 -20.40 0.21
C SER A 11 24.42 -19.49 0.67
N SER A 12 25.14 -18.89 -0.28
CA SER A 12 26.30 -18.01 -0.06
C SER A 12 25.93 -16.65 0.54
N THR A 13 26.58 -16.29 1.64
CA THR A 13 26.41 -15.01 2.37
C THR A 13 26.61 -13.77 1.48
N PRO A 14 27.69 -13.64 0.68
CA PRO A 14 27.84 -12.56 -0.28
C PRO A 14 26.66 -12.42 -1.27
N GLN A 15 26.15 -13.54 -1.78
CA GLN A 15 25.05 -13.53 -2.73
C GLN A 15 23.72 -13.13 -2.06
N LYS A 16 23.48 -13.61 -0.83
CA LYS A 16 22.34 -13.15 -0.02
C LYS A 16 22.40 -11.64 0.21
N LEU A 17 23.58 -11.07 0.52
CA LEU A 17 23.78 -9.63 0.67
C LEU A 17 23.49 -8.85 -0.62
N ALA A 18 23.97 -9.35 -1.76
CA ALA A 18 23.68 -8.75 -3.06
C ALA A 18 22.16 -8.75 -3.35
N ASN A 19 21.49 -9.87 -3.10
CA ASN A 19 20.04 -10.01 -3.22
C ASN A 19 19.29 -9.01 -2.32
N TRP A 20 19.69 -8.88 -1.06
CA TRP A 20 19.13 -7.87 -0.13
C TRP A 20 19.35 -6.44 -0.63
N GLY A 21 20.54 -6.14 -1.15
CA GLY A 21 20.84 -4.84 -1.75
C GLY A 21 20.01 -4.53 -3.00
N HIS A 22 19.66 -5.54 -3.79
CA HIS A 22 18.75 -5.40 -4.93
C HIS A 22 17.30 -5.17 -4.46
N LEU A 23 16.84 -5.94 -3.47
CA LEU A 23 15.52 -5.81 -2.89
C LEU A 23 15.30 -4.43 -2.28
N ASN A 24 16.30 -3.94 -1.54
CA ASN A 24 16.27 -2.61 -0.94
C ASN A 24 16.09 -1.53 -2.01
N ARG A 25 16.89 -1.57 -3.08
CA ARG A 25 16.87 -0.55 -4.15
C ARG A 25 15.64 -0.63 -5.05
N LYS A 26 15.14 -1.82 -5.39
CA LYS A 26 14.07 -1.99 -6.39
C LYS A 26 12.66 -2.03 -5.79
N VAL A 27 12.53 -2.55 -4.56
CA VAL A 27 11.22 -2.80 -3.93
C VAL A 27 11.01 -1.86 -2.76
N LEU A 28 11.91 -1.88 -1.76
CA LEU A 28 11.70 -1.12 -0.51
C LEU A 28 11.70 0.39 -0.75
N ARG A 29 12.56 0.89 -1.65
CA ARG A 29 12.54 2.32 -2.04
C ARG A 29 11.18 2.80 -2.57
N LYS A 30 10.38 1.94 -3.21
CA LYS A 30 9.03 2.31 -3.69
C LYS A 30 8.04 2.52 -2.53
N LEU A 31 8.33 1.93 -1.37
CA LEU A 31 7.57 2.09 -0.13
C LEU A 31 8.15 3.21 0.76
N ASN A 32 9.10 4.01 0.26
CA ASN A 32 9.87 4.97 1.06
C ASN A 32 10.56 4.32 2.27
N PHE A 33 10.93 3.04 2.14
CA PHE A 33 11.61 2.27 3.17
C PHE A 33 13.01 1.90 2.70
N SER A 34 13.98 1.96 3.60
CA SER A 34 15.37 1.58 3.31
C SER A 34 15.97 0.82 4.48
N VAL A 35 16.57 -0.33 4.20
CA VAL A 35 17.24 -1.16 5.20
C VAL A 35 18.75 -0.86 5.17
N PRO A 36 19.37 -0.44 6.29
CA PRO A 36 20.80 -0.21 6.37
C PRO A 36 21.63 -1.48 6.08
N ALA A 37 22.86 -1.30 5.58
CA ALA A 37 23.75 -2.41 5.27
C ALA A 37 24.08 -3.29 6.48
N GLU A 38 24.13 -2.70 7.67
CA GLU A 38 24.35 -3.44 8.92
C GLU A 38 23.18 -4.39 9.22
N VAL A 39 21.95 -3.90 9.12
CA VAL A 39 20.76 -4.73 9.32
C VAL A 39 20.69 -5.84 8.25
N MET A 40 21.04 -5.53 6.99
CA MET A 40 21.12 -6.57 5.95
C MET A 40 22.14 -7.66 6.31
N ARG A 41 23.31 -7.31 6.87
CA ARG A 41 24.29 -8.30 7.35
C ARG A 41 23.73 -9.17 8.47
N GLN A 42 23.08 -8.57 9.46
CA GLN A 42 22.46 -9.29 10.57
C GLN A 42 21.40 -10.28 10.06
N VAL A 43 20.56 -9.86 9.12
CA VAL A 43 19.55 -10.73 8.51
C VAL A 43 20.20 -11.89 7.73
N VAL A 44 21.26 -11.63 6.96
CA VAL A 44 21.98 -12.68 6.23
C VAL A 44 22.67 -13.67 7.16
N GLN A 45 23.12 -13.22 8.34
CA GLN A 45 23.71 -14.06 9.39
C GLN A 45 22.67 -14.81 10.23
N CYS A 46 21.37 -14.69 9.91
CA CYS A 46 20.28 -15.27 10.70
C CYS A 46 20.28 -14.82 12.17
N GLN A 47 20.67 -13.57 12.43
CA GLN A 47 20.61 -13.00 13.78
C GLN A 47 19.15 -12.98 14.27
N PRO A 48 18.86 -13.57 15.44
CA PRO A 48 17.51 -13.57 16.00
C PRO A 48 16.97 -12.15 16.17
N GLY A 49 15.72 -11.91 15.77
CA GLY A 49 15.08 -10.61 15.88
C GLY A 49 15.43 -9.59 14.78
N ALA A 50 16.47 -9.83 13.97
CA ALA A 50 16.86 -8.88 12.92
C ALA A 50 15.86 -8.87 11.76
N VAL A 51 15.41 -10.05 11.31
CA VAL A 51 14.44 -10.15 10.21
C VAL A 51 13.04 -9.72 10.65
N GLU A 52 12.69 -10.02 11.90
CA GLU A 52 11.41 -9.69 12.52
C GLU A 52 11.22 -8.18 12.61
N GLN A 53 12.26 -7.44 13.03
CA GLN A 53 12.24 -5.97 13.03
C GLN A 53 12.01 -5.39 11.63
N VAL A 54 12.69 -5.93 10.62
CA VAL A 54 12.51 -5.50 9.23
C VAL A 54 11.08 -5.77 8.75
N LEU A 55 10.54 -6.96 9.04
CA LEU A 55 9.19 -7.36 8.63
C LEU A 55 8.10 -6.52 9.31
N LEU A 56 8.27 -6.19 10.59
CA LEU A 56 7.31 -5.40 11.36
C LEU A 56 7.24 -3.95 10.81
N LEU A 57 8.39 -3.32 10.56
CA LEU A 57 8.45 -1.99 9.95
C LEU A 57 7.91 -2.00 8.51
N LEU A 58 8.23 -3.04 7.74
CA LEU A 58 7.75 -3.19 6.37
C LEU A 58 6.23 -3.27 6.33
N ARG A 59 5.61 -4.05 7.23
CA ARG A 59 4.16 -4.16 7.34
C ARG A 59 3.51 -2.79 7.56
N GLN A 60 4.02 -2.01 8.52
CA GLN A 60 3.51 -0.66 8.79
C GLN A 60 3.58 0.24 7.55
N LYS A 61 4.71 0.24 6.84
CA LYS A 61 4.89 1.03 5.62
C LYS A 61 3.92 0.64 4.50
N ILE A 62 3.65 -0.66 4.34
CA ILE A 62 2.67 -1.16 3.35
C ILE A 62 1.25 -0.68 3.73
N GLU A 63 0.86 -0.81 4.99
CA GLU A 63 -0.46 -0.38 5.46
C GLU A 63 -0.65 1.13 5.31
N GLU A 64 0.35 1.95 5.63
CA GLU A 64 0.35 3.40 5.39
C GLU A 64 0.12 3.73 3.91
N LYS A 65 0.86 3.08 3.01
CA LYS A 65 0.73 3.29 1.56
C LYS A 65 -0.64 2.86 1.03
N GLN A 66 -1.19 1.75 1.53
CA GLN A 66 -2.53 1.30 1.14
C GLN A 66 -3.63 2.26 1.64
N LYS A 67 -3.49 2.80 2.86
CA LYS A 67 -4.41 3.82 3.38
C LYS A 67 -4.36 5.10 2.55
N GLN A 68 -3.16 5.57 2.18
CA GLN A 68 -3.00 6.74 1.30
C GLN A 68 -3.64 6.50 -0.07
N ASN A 69 -3.52 5.30 -0.63
CA ASN A 69 -4.15 4.96 -1.91
C ASN A 69 -5.69 4.87 -1.82
N LYS A 70 -6.24 4.49 -0.66
CA LYS A 70 -7.70 4.49 -0.40
C LYS A 70 -8.25 5.87 -0.05
N ALA A 71 -7.44 6.75 0.52
CA ALA A 71 -7.85 8.09 0.98
C ALA A 71 -7.82 9.16 -0.13
N LEU A 72 -7.54 8.77 -1.38
CA LEU A 72 -7.80 9.60 -2.56
C LEU A 72 -9.19 9.24 -3.11
N PRO A 73 -10.28 9.94 -2.72
CA PRO A 73 -11.39 10.10 -3.64
C PRO A 73 -10.83 10.94 -4.79
N GLY A 74 -10.80 10.37 -5.99
CA GLY A 74 -10.50 11.17 -7.18
C GLY A 74 -11.47 12.37 -7.23
N PRO A 75 -11.01 13.57 -7.64
CA PRO A 75 -11.91 14.67 -7.93
C PRO A 75 -12.74 14.29 -9.17
N GLY A 76 -13.88 13.65 -8.97
CA GLY A 76 -14.68 13.13 -10.08
C GLY A 76 -16.05 12.51 -9.76
N GLN A 77 -16.46 12.39 -8.49
CA GLN A 77 -17.80 11.89 -8.16
C GLN A 77 -18.46 12.71 -7.04
N GLU A 78 -18.76 13.97 -7.31
CA GLU A 78 -19.74 14.76 -6.53
C GLU A 78 -20.89 15.30 -7.41
N ALA A 79 -21.13 14.70 -8.59
CA ALA A 79 -22.23 15.10 -9.47
C ALA A 79 -23.54 14.28 -9.28
N GLY A 80 -23.59 13.33 -8.34
CA GLY A 80 -24.68 12.36 -8.25
C GLY A 80 -25.73 12.56 -7.15
N VAL A 81 -25.47 13.38 -6.12
CA VAL A 81 -26.30 13.36 -4.89
C VAL A 81 -27.25 14.57 -4.77
N ARG A 82 -27.25 15.50 -5.75
CA ARG A 82 -28.13 16.69 -5.72
C ARG A 82 -29.42 16.58 -6.54
N ALA A 83 -29.66 15.48 -7.25
CA ALA A 83 -30.84 15.35 -8.12
C ALA A 83 -32.08 14.70 -7.46
N ALA A 84 -32.01 14.17 -6.23
CA ALA A 84 -33.11 13.38 -5.64
C ALA A 84 -33.89 14.09 -4.52
N LEU A 85 -33.86 15.44 -4.45
CA LEU A 85 -34.71 16.22 -3.51
C LEU A 85 -35.64 17.21 -4.22
N GLY A 86 -35.84 17.09 -5.54
CA GLY A 86 -36.70 17.97 -6.33
C GLY A 86 -38.07 17.39 -6.73
N GLU A 87 -38.30 16.09 -6.61
CA GLU A 87 -39.50 15.43 -7.16
C GLU A 87 -40.48 14.89 -6.09
N VAL A 88 -40.54 15.55 -4.93
CA VAL A 88 -41.62 15.34 -3.95
C VAL A 88 -42.34 16.67 -3.69
N SER A 89 -42.91 17.28 -4.73
CA SER A 89 -43.75 18.48 -4.54
C SER A 89 -44.71 18.79 -5.69
N TYR A 90 -45.28 17.81 -6.41
CA TYR A 90 -46.31 18.12 -7.43
C TYR A 90 -47.40 17.05 -7.59
N LEU A 91 -47.86 16.41 -6.52
CA LEU A 91 -49.11 15.63 -6.56
C LEU A 91 -50.03 15.92 -5.36
N GLU A 92 -50.11 17.20 -4.96
CA GLU A 92 -51.16 17.63 -4.03
C GLU A 92 -51.86 18.88 -4.59
N THR A 93 -52.56 18.73 -5.72
CA THR A 93 -53.65 19.63 -6.08
C THR A 93 -54.69 18.85 -6.88
N GLY A 94 -55.78 18.49 -6.21
CA GLY A 94 -56.91 17.81 -6.84
C GLY A 94 -58.10 17.62 -5.90
N ARG A 95 -58.32 18.59 -5.01
CA ARG A 95 -59.53 18.70 -4.17
C ARG A 95 -60.73 18.90 -5.09
N ALA A 96 -61.63 17.92 -5.14
CA ALA A 96 -62.97 18.09 -5.67
C ALA A 96 -63.80 18.98 -4.74
N PRO A 97 -64.71 19.81 -5.29
CA PRO A 97 -65.91 20.17 -4.56
C PRO A 97 -67.19 19.89 -5.36
N ALA A 98 -68.11 19.23 -4.64
CA ALA A 98 -69.58 19.25 -4.67
C ALA A 98 -70.33 19.33 -6.01
#